data_AF-A0A956H534-F1
#
_entry.id   AF-A0A956H534-F1
#
_cell.length_a   1.000
_cell.length_b   1.000
_cell.length_c   1.000
_cell.angle_alpha   90.00
_cell.angle_beta   90.00
_cell.angle_gamma   90.00
#
_symmetry.space_group_name_H-M   'P 1'
#
loop_
_entity.id
_entity.type
_entity.pdbx_description
1 polymer ?
#
loop_
_entity_poly.entity_id
_entity_poly.type
_entity_poly.pdbx_seq_one_letter_code
_entity_poly.pdbx_strand_id
1 'polypeptide(L)'
;QPAVFDFDPLEPGADAIVLQGEGFGGWRPLPSVMAGTEGGDGTQILVLDSGLERVDLAAGTSEWLVPAETFAELGLTRLQLSAFDIDGQGRIWLAAAEPGFTSFSLWRIDLEGDTPQLIREVEGLHSVTGALEIIGDQAWFADTTPGASGLRVFDLSTSPVVELAGSPVAVGLPPMSLARL
;
A
#
# COMPACT_ATOMS: atom_id res chain seq x y z
N GLN A 1 13.24 -15.30 19.15
CA GLN A 1 14.22 -15.52 18.08
C GLN A 1 13.49 -15.30 16.76
N PRO A 2 13.98 -14.46 15.84
CA PRO A 2 13.33 -14.29 14.54
C PRO A 2 13.32 -15.62 13.78
N ALA A 3 12.22 -15.90 13.08
CA ALA A 3 12.14 -17.05 12.19
C ALA A 3 12.96 -16.73 10.93
N VAL A 4 13.95 -17.57 10.65
CA VAL A 4 14.76 -17.52 9.44
C VAL A 4 14.15 -18.49 8.44
N PHE A 5 13.90 -18.03 7.22
CA PHE A 5 13.44 -18.85 6.10
C PHE A 5 14.58 -18.96 5.08
N ASP A 6 14.95 -20.19 4.73
CA ASP A 6 16.00 -20.54 3.77
C ASP A 6 15.33 -20.91 2.43
N PHE A 7 15.78 -20.30 1.34
CA PHE A 7 15.24 -20.49 0.00
C PHE A 7 16.31 -20.93 -1.03
N ASP A 8 17.57 -21.13 -0.63
CA ASP A 8 18.65 -21.57 -1.53
C ASP A 8 19.24 -22.93 -1.08
N PRO A 9 19.03 -24.01 -1.85
CA PRO A 9 19.60 -25.32 -1.51
C PRO A 9 21.13 -25.40 -1.68
N LEU A 10 21.78 -24.39 -2.25
CA LEU A 10 23.22 -24.34 -2.51
C LEU A 10 24.01 -23.55 -1.46
N GLU A 11 23.37 -22.64 -0.72
CA GLU A 11 23.97 -21.85 0.36
C GLU A 11 23.21 -22.05 1.69
N PRO A 12 23.57 -23.07 2.49
CA PRO A 12 22.85 -23.37 3.72
C PRO A 12 22.98 -22.21 4.72
N GLY A 13 21.89 -21.49 4.99
CA GLY A 13 21.93 -20.31 5.84
C GLY A 13 20.66 -19.48 5.81
N ALA A 14 20.63 -18.46 6.66
CA ALA A 14 19.63 -17.42 6.56
C ALA A 14 19.91 -16.55 5.33
N ASP A 15 19.42 -16.92 4.15
CA ASP A 15 19.38 -16.00 2.99
C ASP A 15 18.26 -14.97 3.14
N ALA A 16 18.11 -14.47 4.36
CA ALA A 16 17.14 -13.48 4.71
C ALA A 16 17.66 -12.12 4.23
N ILE A 17 16.99 -11.53 3.24
CA ILE A 17 17.17 -10.13 2.93
C ILE A 17 16.75 -9.33 4.16
N VAL A 18 17.70 -8.57 4.71
CA VAL A 18 17.45 -7.70 5.86
C VAL A 18 16.70 -6.47 5.38
N LEU A 19 15.47 -6.30 5.86
CA LEU A 19 14.67 -5.11 5.64
C LEU A 19 15.15 -3.97 6.56
N GLN A 20 14.92 -2.74 6.12
CA GLN A 20 15.28 -1.52 6.85
C GLN A 20 14.27 -1.22 7.97
N GLY A 21 13.01 -1.58 7.76
CA GLY A 21 11.85 -1.25 8.57
C GLY A 21 11.41 -2.32 9.55
N GLU A 22 10.35 -1.98 10.29
CA GLU A 22 9.72 -2.88 11.23
C GLU A 22 8.50 -3.59 10.61
N GLY A 23 8.54 -4.92 10.65
CA GLY A 23 7.44 -5.77 10.21
C GLY A 23 7.48 -6.11 8.72
N PHE A 24 6.37 -6.62 8.22
CA PHE A 24 6.18 -7.00 6.82
C PHE A 24 4.69 -6.91 6.51
N GLY A 25 4.33 -6.18 5.46
CA GLY A 25 2.95 -5.95 5.07
C GLY A 25 2.70 -6.37 3.62
N GLY A 26 1.90 -5.56 2.91
CA GLY A 26 1.69 -5.75 1.48
C GLY A 26 2.99 -5.65 0.71
N TRP A 27 3.07 -6.34 -0.42
CA TRP A 27 4.16 -6.20 -1.38
C TRP A 27 3.61 -6.21 -2.80
N ARG A 28 4.39 -5.65 -3.72
CA ARG A 28 4.07 -5.60 -5.15
C ARG A 28 5.36 -5.77 -5.96
N PRO A 29 5.36 -6.45 -7.11
CA PRO A 29 6.46 -6.34 -8.06
C PRO A 29 6.73 -4.88 -8.41
N LEU A 30 7.99 -4.48 -8.52
CA LEU A 30 8.33 -3.13 -8.99
C LEU A 30 7.93 -3.04 -10.47
N PRO A 31 7.00 -2.13 -10.85
CA PRO A 31 6.55 -2.05 -12.22
C PRO A 31 7.62 -1.42 -13.11
N SER A 32 7.65 -1.81 -14.37
CA SER A 32 8.62 -1.33 -15.37
C SER A 32 8.73 0.19 -15.49
N VAL A 33 7.60 0.89 -15.35
CA VAL A 33 7.53 2.36 -15.34
C VAL A 33 8.40 2.99 -14.23
N MET A 34 8.59 2.28 -13.11
CA MET A 34 9.48 2.71 -12.01
C MET A 34 10.89 2.13 -12.12
N ALA A 35 11.05 0.95 -12.73
CA ALA A 35 12.35 0.28 -12.86
C ALA A 35 13.30 0.96 -13.87
N GLY A 36 12.83 1.95 -14.63
CA GLY A 36 13.62 2.64 -15.68
C GLY A 36 14.03 1.74 -16.85
N THR A 37 13.50 0.51 -16.89
CA THR A 37 13.71 -0.50 -17.93
C THR A 37 12.36 -1.07 -18.32
N GLU A 38 12.10 -1.21 -19.63
CA GLU A 38 10.89 -1.88 -20.08
C GLU A 38 10.84 -3.31 -19.52
N GLY A 39 9.72 -3.65 -18.88
CA GLY A 39 9.48 -4.94 -18.24
C GLY A 39 9.86 -5.04 -16.76
N GLY A 40 10.89 -4.32 -16.29
CA GLY A 40 11.60 -4.74 -15.08
C GLY A 40 12.15 -6.17 -15.26
N ASP A 41 13.29 -6.50 -14.67
CA ASP A 41 13.79 -7.89 -14.76
C ASP A 41 12.98 -8.88 -13.89
N GLY A 42 11.96 -8.39 -13.18
CA GLY A 42 11.11 -9.17 -12.28
C GLY A 42 11.81 -9.51 -10.96
N THR A 43 13.00 -8.99 -10.72
CA THR A 43 13.80 -9.29 -9.52
C THR A 43 13.59 -8.29 -8.39
N GLN A 44 12.90 -7.18 -8.66
CA GLN A 44 12.66 -6.14 -7.69
C GLN A 44 11.19 -6.10 -7.23
N ILE A 45 10.98 -5.92 -5.93
CA ILE A 45 9.66 -5.75 -5.32
C ILE A 45 9.64 -4.49 -4.46
N LEU A 46 8.45 -3.94 -4.26
CA LEU A 46 8.16 -2.98 -3.21
C LEU A 46 7.53 -3.70 -2.03
N VAL A 47 7.97 -3.36 -0.81
CA VAL A 47 7.44 -3.91 0.45
C VAL A 47 6.99 -2.75 1.33
N LEU A 48 5.76 -2.84 1.83
CA LEU A 48 5.21 -1.91 2.81
C LEU A 48 5.36 -2.49 4.21
N ASP A 49 6.11 -1.82 5.07
CA ASP A 49 6.34 -2.19 6.47
C ASP A 49 6.05 -0.99 7.39
N SER A 50 7.03 -0.50 8.14
CA SER A 50 7.00 0.83 8.77
C SER A 50 7.20 1.98 7.77
N GLY A 51 7.77 1.68 6.59
CA GLY A 51 7.87 2.57 5.44
C GLY A 51 7.61 1.80 4.14
N LEU A 52 8.16 2.28 3.03
CA LEU A 52 8.12 1.60 1.73
C LEU A 52 9.54 1.33 1.25
N GLU A 53 9.88 0.06 1.08
CA GLU A 53 11.21 -0.38 0.67
C GLU A 53 11.20 -0.89 -0.77
N ARG A 54 12.29 -0.64 -1.50
CA ARG A 54 12.63 -1.36 -2.72
C ARG A 54 13.58 -2.49 -2.34
N VAL A 55 13.15 -3.72 -2.59
CA VAL A 55 13.94 -4.93 -2.37
C VAL A 55 14.39 -5.47 -3.71
N ASP A 56 15.70 -5.69 -3.85
CA ASP A 56 16.31 -6.39 -4.97
C ASP A 56 16.59 -7.84 -4.54
N LEU A 57 15.80 -8.76 -5.08
CA LEU A 57 15.87 -10.19 -4.74
C LEU A 57 17.11 -10.86 -5.33
N ALA A 58 17.65 -10.34 -6.43
CA ALA A 58 18.83 -10.91 -7.09
C ALA A 58 20.12 -10.47 -6.38
N ALA A 59 20.18 -9.22 -5.95
CA ALA A 59 21.31 -8.69 -5.17
C ALA A 59 21.20 -9.00 -3.67
N GLY A 60 20.02 -9.40 -3.19
CA GLY A 60 19.76 -9.64 -1.77
C GLY A 60 19.79 -8.37 -0.92
N THR A 61 19.41 -7.22 -1.50
CA THR A 61 19.51 -5.91 -0.86
C THR A 61 18.15 -5.26 -0.68
N SER A 62 18.00 -4.42 0.33
CA SER A 62 16.83 -3.57 0.54
C SER A 62 17.23 -2.12 0.81
N GLU A 63 16.48 -1.17 0.25
CA GLU A 63 16.67 0.26 0.47
C GLU A 63 15.34 1.00 0.60
N TRP A 64 15.35 2.14 1.29
CA TRP A 64 14.17 2.97 1.42
C TRP A 64 13.79 3.61 0.08
N LEU A 65 12.54 3.40 -0.33
CA LEU A 65 11.88 4.25 -1.33
C LEU A 65 11.14 5.40 -0.64
N VAL A 66 10.46 5.10 0.47
CA VAL A 66 9.86 6.07 1.38
C VAL A 66 10.25 5.69 2.81
N PRO A 67 11.14 6.47 3.45
CA PRO A 67 11.58 6.18 4.81
C PRO A 67 10.44 6.18 5.84
N ALA A 68 10.58 5.38 6.91
CA ALA A 68 9.57 5.27 7.96
C ALA A 68 9.28 6.62 8.66
N GLU A 69 10.27 7.49 8.79
CA GLU A 69 10.11 8.84 9.36
C GLU A 69 9.11 9.70 8.59
N THR A 70 9.02 9.53 7.27
CA THR A 70 8.07 10.28 6.43
C THR A 70 6.62 9.95 6.81
N PHE A 71 6.32 8.70 7.16
CA PHE A 71 5.02 8.30 7.67
C PHE A 71 4.82 8.72 9.14
N ALA A 72 5.87 8.60 9.95
CA ALA A 72 5.81 8.92 11.37
C ALA A 72 5.50 10.40 11.64
N GLU A 73 5.95 11.33 10.78
CA GLU A 73 5.61 12.76 10.85
C GLU A 73 4.10 13.02 10.77
N LEU A 74 3.34 12.11 10.15
CA LEU A 74 1.88 12.13 10.05
C LEU A 74 1.18 11.30 11.14
N GLY A 75 1.94 10.75 12.10
CA GLY A 75 1.43 9.83 13.12
C GLY A 75 1.10 8.43 12.59
N LEU A 76 1.58 8.07 11.39
CA LEU A 76 1.37 6.76 10.79
C LEU A 76 2.57 5.86 11.14
N THR A 77 2.29 4.75 11.83
CA THR A 77 3.27 3.68 12.09
C THR A 77 2.93 2.47 11.23
N ARG A 78 3.73 1.40 11.28
CA ARG A 78 3.44 0.16 10.54
C ARG A 78 2.01 -0.36 10.75
N LEU A 79 1.42 -0.11 11.93
CA LEU A 79 0.09 -0.62 12.26
C LEU A 79 -1.01 0.10 11.45
N GLN A 80 -0.78 1.35 11.05
CA GLN A 80 -1.72 2.13 10.26
C GLN A 80 -1.59 1.84 8.76
N LEU A 81 -0.40 1.51 8.29
CA LEU A 81 -0.10 1.23 6.88
C LEU A 81 -0.74 -0.11 6.48
N SER A 82 -1.85 -0.06 5.72
CA SER A 82 -2.74 -1.22 5.56
C SER A 82 -2.59 -1.91 4.22
N ALA A 83 -2.58 -1.15 3.12
CA ALA A 83 -2.39 -1.66 1.78
C ALA A 83 -1.85 -0.55 0.88
N PHE A 84 -1.09 -0.93 -0.14
CA PHE A 84 -0.71 -0.02 -1.22
C PHE A 84 -0.83 -0.72 -2.56
N ASP A 85 -0.93 0.09 -3.60
CA ASP A 85 -0.85 -0.36 -4.98
C ASP A 85 -0.38 0.77 -5.90
N ILE A 86 -0.09 0.47 -7.17
CA ILE A 86 0.62 1.39 -8.07
C ILE A 86 -0.21 1.59 -9.34
N ASP A 87 -0.37 2.84 -9.75
CA ASP A 87 -1.10 3.15 -10.99
C ASP A 87 -0.23 3.02 -12.25
N GLY A 88 -0.86 3.17 -13.41
CA GLY A 88 -0.18 3.06 -14.71
C GLY A 88 0.91 4.11 -14.95
N GLN A 89 0.98 5.17 -14.13
CA GLN A 89 2.01 6.21 -14.19
C GLN A 89 3.15 5.95 -13.20
N GLY A 90 3.08 4.87 -12.41
CA GLY A 90 4.07 4.56 -11.38
C GLY A 90 3.86 5.33 -10.08
N ARG A 91 2.72 6.02 -9.90
CA ARG A 91 2.41 6.69 -8.64
C ARG A 91 1.91 5.65 -7.65
N ILE A 92 2.39 5.73 -6.42
CA ILE A 92 2.00 4.81 -5.36
C ILE A 92 0.79 5.38 -4.63
N TRP A 93 -0.21 4.54 -4.42
CA TRP A 93 -1.40 4.82 -3.65
C TRP A 93 -1.42 3.95 -2.42
N LEU A 94 -1.68 4.57 -1.27
CA LEU A 94 -1.65 3.92 0.04
C LEU A 94 -2.99 4.12 0.75
N ALA A 95 -3.57 3.04 1.24
CA ALA A 95 -4.60 3.06 2.25
C ALA A 95 -3.95 2.98 3.65
N ALA A 96 -4.21 3.99 4.47
CA ALA A 96 -3.73 4.03 5.85
C ALA A 96 -4.88 4.32 6.81
N ALA A 97 -4.91 3.63 7.94
CA ALA A 97 -5.81 3.94 9.03
C ALA A 97 -5.38 5.23 9.73
N GLU A 98 -6.32 6.09 10.11
CA GLU A 98 -6.04 7.25 10.96
C GLU A 98 -5.58 6.78 12.36
N PRO A 99 -4.82 7.61 13.10
CA PRO A 99 -4.48 7.32 14.49
C PRO A 99 -5.74 7.00 15.32
N GLY A 100 -5.78 5.81 15.91
CA GLY A 100 -6.95 5.31 16.64
C GLY A 100 -7.88 4.39 15.85
N PHE A 101 -7.57 4.10 14.58
CA PHE A 101 -8.23 3.05 13.77
C PHE A 101 -9.74 3.27 13.54
N THR A 102 -10.19 4.52 13.56
CA THR A 102 -11.62 4.87 13.42
C THR A 102 -12.05 5.05 11.96
N SER A 103 -11.11 5.40 11.10
CA SER A 103 -11.31 5.62 9.67
C SER A 103 -10.00 5.40 8.91
N PHE A 104 -10.10 5.40 7.59
CA PHE A 104 -9.00 5.27 6.65
C PHE A 104 -8.95 6.48 5.74
N SER A 105 -7.76 6.73 5.22
CA SER A 105 -7.48 7.74 4.21
C SER A 105 -6.72 7.09 3.05
N LEU A 106 -6.97 7.59 1.83
CA LEU A 106 -6.14 7.30 0.67
C LEU A 106 -5.11 8.40 0.49
N TRP A 107 -3.86 7.98 0.37
CA TRP A 107 -2.71 8.84 0.17
C TRP A 107 -2.07 8.53 -1.17
N ARG A 108 -1.75 9.57 -1.93
CA ARG A 108 -0.84 9.48 -3.07
C ARG A 108 0.57 9.80 -2.58
N ILE A 109 1.53 8.95 -2.92
CA ILE A 109 2.94 9.20 -2.67
C ILE A 109 3.55 9.72 -3.97
N ASP A 110 4.02 10.96 -3.92
CA ASP A 110 4.81 11.56 -4.98
C ASP A 110 6.28 11.34 -4.71
N LEU A 111 6.99 10.81 -5.71
CA LEU A 111 8.43 10.57 -5.65
C LEU A 111 9.21 11.62 -6.46
N GLU A 112 8.54 12.60 -7.05
CA GLU A 112 9.18 13.71 -7.75
C GLU A 112 9.85 14.67 -6.75
N GLY A 113 11.19 14.64 -6.69
CA GLY A 113 11.98 15.55 -5.86
C GLY A 113 13.06 14.84 -5.04
N ASP A 114 13.69 15.59 -4.13
CA ASP A 114 14.73 15.04 -3.24
C ASP A 114 14.13 14.20 -2.09
N THR A 115 12.87 14.44 -1.73
CA THR A 115 12.15 13.73 -0.66
C THR A 115 10.73 13.34 -1.08
N PRO A 116 10.26 12.12 -0.76
CA PRO A 116 8.89 11.71 -1.04
C PRO A 116 7.87 12.63 -0.36
N GLN A 117 6.78 12.92 -1.08
CA GLN A 117 5.67 13.73 -0.57
C GLN A 117 4.42 12.87 -0.42
N LEU A 118 3.77 12.93 0.74
CA LEU A 118 2.53 12.21 1.02
C LEU A 118 1.36 13.18 0.92
N ILE A 119 0.50 12.95 -0.05
CA ILE A 119 -0.65 13.80 -0.35
C ILE A 119 -1.92 13.04 0.01
N ARG A 120 -2.66 13.55 1.01
CA ARG A 120 -3.95 12.98 1.38
C ARG A 120 -4.98 13.37 0.34
N GLU A 121 -5.51 12.38 -0.38
CA GLU A 121 -6.45 12.58 -1.48
C GLU A 121 -7.89 12.27 -1.06
N VAL A 122 -8.08 11.27 -0.18
CA VAL A 122 -9.40 10.92 0.38
C VAL A 122 -9.27 10.69 1.88
N GLU A 123 -10.29 11.09 2.65
CA GLU A 123 -10.37 10.87 4.09
C GLU A 123 -11.74 10.34 4.53
N GLY A 124 -11.83 9.84 5.76
CA GLY A 124 -13.10 9.46 6.38
C GLY A 124 -13.69 8.16 5.83
N LEU A 125 -12.87 7.30 5.24
CA LEU A 125 -13.30 5.99 4.74
C LEU A 125 -13.46 5.01 5.89
N HIS A 126 -14.42 4.08 5.78
CA HIS A 126 -14.63 3.05 6.79
C HIS A 126 -14.25 1.70 6.22
N SER A 127 -13.33 0.98 6.86
CA SER A 127 -12.94 -0.36 6.45
C SER A 127 -12.55 -1.19 7.66
N VAL A 128 -12.54 -2.51 7.48
CA VAL A 128 -11.97 -3.43 8.47
C VAL A 128 -10.49 -3.69 8.18
N THR A 129 -10.11 -3.71 6.90
CA THR A 129 -8.77 -4.13 6.47
C THR A 129 -8.00 -3.03 5.74
N GLY A 130 -8.68 -1.98 5.27
CA GLY A 130 -8.06 -0.98 4.41
C GLY A 130 -7.66 -1.52 3.04
N ALA A 131 -8.34 -2.57 2.55
CA ALA A 131 -8.00 -3.17 1.26
C ALA A 131 -8.19 -2.15 0.12
N LEU A 132 -7.16 -2.06 -0.72
CA LEU A 132 -7.02 -1.13 -1.84
C LEU A 132 -6.47 -1.90 -3.04
N GLU A 133 -7.01 -1.61 -4.21
CA GLU A 133 -6.47 -2.06 -5.50
C GLU A 133 -6.61 -0.92 -6.52
N ILE A 134 -5.62 -0.76 -7.40
CA ILE A 134 -5.66 0.17 -8.53
C ILE A 134 -5.90 -0.61 -9.82
N ILE A 135 -6.93 -0.21 -10.57
CA ILE A 135 -7.26 -0.79 -11.88
C ILE A 135 -7.34 0.33 -12.90
N GLY A 136 -6.29 0.47 -13.72
CA GLY A 136 -6.14 1.62 -14.62
C GLY A 136 -6.03 2.91 -13.82
N ASP A 137 -6.88 3.88 -14.12
CA ASP A 137 -6.93 5.18 -13.43
C ASP A 137 -7.96 5.20 -12.28
N GLN A 138 -8.23 4.05 -11.65
CA GLN A 138 -9.24 3.93 -10.60
C GLN A 138 -8.70 3.26 -9.34
N ALA A 139 -8.94 3.88 -8.19
CA ALA A 139 -8.77 3.23 -6.89
C ALA A 139 -10.05 2.55 -6.45
N TRP A 140 -9.96 1.27 -6.12
CA TRP A 140 -11.04 0.45 -5.59
C TRP A 140 -10.75 0.16 -4.11
N PHE A 141 -11.58 0.73 -3.23
CA PHE A 141 -11.40 0.62 -1.79
C PHE A 141 -12.55 -0.16 -1.15
N ALA A 142 -12.23 -1.14 -0.31
CA ALA A 142 -13.23 -1.94 0.40
C ALA A 142 -13.82 -1.16 1.58
N ASP A 143 -15.07 -0.74 1.44
CA ASP A 143 -15.75 0.14 2.40
C ASP A 143 -16.88 -0.58 3.17
N THR A 144 -16.94 -0.31 4.47
CA THR A 144 -17.89 -0.89 5.42
C THR A 144 -18.85 0.14 6.03
N THR A 145 -19.00 1.32 5.40
CA THR A 145 -19.92 2.36 5.86
C THR A 145 -21.35 1.81 5.90
N PRO A 146 -22.06 1.86 7.04
CA PRO A 146 -23.44 1.39 7.12
C PRO A 146 -24.36 2.11 6.12
N GLY A 147 -25.09 1.36 5.31
CA GLY A 147 -25.97 1.90 4.26
C GLY A 147 -25.27 2.30 2.96
N ALA A 148 -23.93 2.23 2.93
CA ALA A 148 -23.09 2.51 1.76
C ALA A 148 -21.90 1.52 1.69
N SER A 149 -22.12 0.26 2.07
CA SER A 149 -21.07 -0.76 2.05
C SER A 149 -20.84 -1.30 0.64
N GLY A 150 -19.59 -1.54 0.28
CA GLY A 150 -19.23 -2.06 -1.05
C GLY A 150 -17.81 -1.69 -1.43
N LEU A 151 -17.55 -1.62 -2.73
CA LEU A 151 -16.31 -1.08 -3.24
C LEU A 151 -16.52 0.38 -3.60
N ARG A 152 -15.87 1.29 -2.88
CA ARG A 152 -15.80 2.69 -3.30
C ARG A 152 -14.81 2.81 -4.45
N VAL A 153 -15.16 3.61 -5.45
CA VAL A 153 -14.33 3.77 -6.65
C VAL A 153 -13.99 5.25 -6.85
N PHE A 154 -12.71 5.57 -6.90
CA PHE A 154 -12.21 6.93 -7.08
C PHE A 154 -11.48 7.06 -8.41
N ASP A 155 -11.71 8.16 -9.12
CA ASP A 155 -10.99 8.54 -10.34
C ASP A 155 -9.64 9.20 -9.97
N LEU A 156 -8.55 8.60 -10.45
CA LEU A 156 -7.17 9.02 -10.19
C LEU A 156 -6.58 9.90 -11.30
N SER A 157 -7.37 10.22 -12.32
CA SER A 157 -6.95 11.11 -13.42
C SER A 157 -6.90 12.59 -13.00
N THR A 158 -7.49 12.93 -11.86
CA THR A 158 -7.50 14.30 -11.29
C THR A 158 -6.98 14.32 -9.86
N SER A 159 -6.47 15.48 -9.43
CA SER A 159 -6.17 15.77 -8.03
C SER A 159 -6.83 17.12 -7.68
N PRO A 160 -7.70 17.21 -6.65
CA PRO A 160 -8.11 16.11 -5.77
C PRO A 160 -8.87 15.00 -6.52
N VAL A 161 -8.75 13.76 -6.04
CA VAL A 161 -9.49 12.63 -6.61
C VAL A 161 -10.99 12.77 -6.37
N VAL A 162 -11.79 12.19 -7.25
CA VAL A 162 -13.25 12.27 -7.20
C VAL A 162 -13.85 10.87 -7.12
N GLU A 163 -14.80 10.66 -6.21
CA GLU A 163 -15.56 9.40 -6.16
C GLU A 163 -16.49 9.31 -7.38
N LEU A 164 -16.45 8.17 -8.08
CA LEU A 164 -17.21 7.95 -9.30
C LEU A 164 -18.72 7.82 -9.03
N ALA A 165 -19.52 8.31 -9.97
CA ALA A 165 -20.96 8.10 -9.94
C ALA A 165 -21.31 6.61 -10.00
N GLY A 166 -22.16 6.14 -9.07
CA GLY A 166 -22.49 4.72 -8.92
C GLY A 166 -21.63 3.97 -7.90
N SER A 167 -20.62 4.63 -7.33
CA SER A 167 -19.97 4.20 -6.09
C SER A 167 -20.89 4.44 -4.87
N PRO A 168 -20.85 3.59 -3.84
CA PRO A 168 -20.11 2.33 -3.78
C PRO A 168 -20.79 1.22 -4.59
N VAL A 169 -19.98 0.38 -5.26
CA VAL A 169 -20.45 -0.80 -5.98
C VAL A 169 -20.81 -1.89 -4.98
N ALA A 170 -22.09 -2.26 -4.93
CA ALA A 170 -22.58 -3.30 -4.04
C ALA A 170 -22.01 -4.68 -4.45
N VAL A 171 -21.30 -5.33 -3.54
CA VAL A 171 -20.73 -6.68 -3.75
C VAL A 171 -21.65 -7.81 -3.22
N GLY A 172 -22.92 -7.50 -2.97
CA GLY A 172 -23.95 -8.48 -2.59
C GLY A 172 -23.83 -9.07 -1.19
N LEU A 173 -22.81 -8.68 -0.42
CA LEU A 173 -22.63 -9.07 0.98
C LEU A 173 -22.30 -7.82 1.80
N PRO A 174 -23.04 -7.50 2.87
CA PRO A 174 -22.54 -6.56 3.86
C PRO A 174 -21.24 -7.17 4.43
N PRO A 175 -20.14 -6.41 4.54
CA PRO A 175 -18.92 -6.90 5.14
C PRO A 175 -19.23 -7.26 6.59
N MET A 176 -19.33 -8.56 6.86
CA MET A 176 -19.36 -9.24 8.16
C MET A 176 -19.86 -8.36 9.33
N SER A 177 -21.18 -8.31 9.55
CA SER A 177 -21.70 -8.00 10.88
C SER A 177 -21.39 -9.20 11.79
N LEU A 178 -20.24 -9.18 12.45
CA LEU A 178 -19.95 -10.05 13.58
C LEU A 178 -19.54 -9.20 14.78
N ALA A 179 -20.55 -8.57 15.39
CA ALA A 179 -20.83 -8.57 16.83
C ALA A 179 -21.72 -7.36 17.17
N ARG A 180 -22.84 -7.62 17.85
CA ARG A 180 -23.45 -6.60 18.70
C ARG A 180 -22.57 -6.47 19.94
N LEU A 181 -22.13 -5.25 20.26
CA LEU A 181 -21.78 -4.90 21.64
C LEU A 181 -23.07 -4.57 22.39
#